data_AF-A0A3B8IYL2-F1
#
_entry.id   AF-A0A3B8IYL2-F1
#
_cell.length_a   1.000
_cell.length_b   1.000
_cell.length_c   1.000
_cell.angle_alpha   90.00
_cell.angle_beta   90.00
_cell.angle_gamma   90.00
#
_symmetry.space_group_name_H-M   'P 1'
#
loop_
_entity.id
_entity.type
_entity.pdbx_description
1 polymer ?
#
loop_
_entity_poly.entity_id
_entity_poly.type
_entity_poly.pdbx_seq_one_letter_code
_entity_poly.pdbx_strand_id
1 'polypeptide(L)'
;MVTDSVWGQSSLTLPDVESIFRVEVSLEMEGLDPIHSETVSPSVGPTVQEEVTEVTGFGRMIRVGTTEVSPTQENFQSEGLVFVDPGVAQLFEWEYIAGDPETALAKPLQMVITEAIALKYFDGVECLGQTLNLPTEISYTISGVIKDLPKGLPIAEELFASYATYPVRSNSQMIEGTVETYLQVPVGTSAVTAYLDRVVEK
;
A
#
# COMPACT_ATOMS: atom_id res chain seq x y z
N MET A 1 -15.57 0.93 17.08
CA MET A 1 -15.01 -0.38 17.44
C MET A 1 -14.17 -0.89 16.27
N VAL A 2 -12.88 -1.15 16.49
CA VAL A 2 -12.00 -1.79 15.49
C VAL A 2 -12.25 -3.30 15.55
N THR A 3 -12.55 -3.90 14.41
CA THR A 3 -12.79 -5.35 14.31
C THR A 3 -11.52 -6.06 13.86
N ASP A 4 -11.14 -7.13 14.56
CA ASP A 4 -10.06 -8.03 14.18
C ASP A 4 -10.47 -8.85 12.96
N SER A 5 -10.20 -8.37 11.75
CA SER A 5 -10.28 -9.19 10.55
C SER A 5 -8.91 -9.83 10.28
N VAL A 6 -8.71 -11.02 10.85
CA VAL A 6 -7.59 -11.91 10.52
C VAL A 6 -7.82 -12.50 9.13
N TRP A 7 -7.04 -12.06 8.15
CA TRP A 7 -7.04 -12.64 6.80
C TRP A 7 -5.98 -13.74 6.72
N GLY A 8 -6.41 -15.00 6.82
CA GLY A 8 -5.45 -16.12 6.87
C GLY A 8 -6.07 -17.51 6.80
N GLN A 9 -6.93 -17.77 5.81
CA GLN A 9 -7.13 -19.15 5.31
C GLN A 9 -7.05 -19.17 3.79
N SER A 10 -5.87 -18.88 3.26
CA SER A 10 -5.45 -19.35 1.95
C SER A 10 -4.05 -19.94 2.10
N SER A 11 -3.80 -21.06 1.43
CA SER A 11 -2.61 -21.91 1.57
C SER A 11 -1.35 -21.29 0.94
N LEU A 12 -1.02 -20.05 1.33
CA LEU A 12 0.12 -19.28 0.85
C LEU A 12 1.11 -19.11 2.00
N THR A 13 2.26 -19.78 1.90
CA THR A 13 3.38 -19.67 2.85
C THR A 13 4.14 -18.36 2.61
N LEU A 14 3.57 -17.24 3.04
CA LEU A 14 4.34 -16.04 3.38
C LEU A 14 4.75 -16.18 4.86
N PRO A 15 6.00 -15.94 5.25
CA PRO A 15 6.35 -15.81 6.66
C PRO A 15 5.51 -14.70 7.30
N ASP A 16 4.87 -14.99 8.43
CA ASP A 16 4.30 -14.00 9.37
C ASP A 16 3.16 -13.07 8.89
N VAL A 17 2.44 -13.40 7.80
CA VAL A 17 1.16 -12.70 7.45
C VAL A 17 0.11 -12.74 8.57
N GLU A 18 0.23 -13.68 9.51
CA GLU A 18 -0.66 -13.77 10.67
C GLU A 18 -0.56 -12.54 11.60
N SER A 19 0.55 -11.80 11.56
CA SER A 19 0.77 -10.61 12.38
C SER A 19 0.60 -9.28 11.62
N ILE A 20 0.08 -9.31 10.39
CA ILE A 20 -0.25 -8.11 9.60
C ILE A 20 -1.76 -7.87 9.64
N PHE A 21 -2.18 -6.73 10.18
CA PHE A 21 -3.58 -6.37 10.35
C PHE A 21 -3.93 -5.12 9.58
N ARG A 22 -5.11 -5.08 8.96
CA ARG A 22 -5.66 -3.87 8.34
C ARG A 22 -6.53 -3.13 9.35
N VAL A 23 -6.39 -1.81 9.44
CA VAL A 23 -7.21 -1.00 10.34
C VAL A 23 -8.59 -0.76 9.72
N GLU A 24 -9.63 -1.18 10.44
CA GLU A 24 -11.04 -0.99 10.07
C GLU A 24 -11.74 -0.15 11.14
N VAL A 25 -12.61 0.76 10.72
CA VAL A 25 -13.39 1.63 11.62
C VAL A 25 -14.86 1.31 11.47
N SER A 26 -15.50 0.94 12.58
CA SER A 26 -16.95 0.80 12.68
C SER A 26 -17.53 1.95 13.51
N LEU A 27 -18.41 2.73 12.90
CA LEU A 27 -19.16 3.82 13.52
C LEU A 27 -20.58 3.35 13.82
N GLU A 28 -20.94 3.35 15.10
CA GLU A 28 -22.29 3.01 15.56
C GLU A 28 -23.09 4.30 15.82
N MET A 29 -24.32 4.35 15.33
CA MET A 29 -25.25 5.46 15.58
C MET A 29 -26.58 4.89 16.06
N GLU A 30 -27.15 5.49 17.10
CA GLU A 30 -28.40 5.01 17.68
C GLU A 30 -29.52 4.94 16.62
N GLY A 31 -30.12 3.77 16.47
CA GLY A 31 -31.22 3.54 15.53
C GLY A 31 -30.81 3.32 14.07
N LEU A 32 -29.51 3.22 13.77
CA LEU A 32 -28.98 2.93 12.44
C LEU A 32 -28.09 1.68 12.45
N ASP A 33 -27.97 1.04 11.28
CA ASP A 33 -26.98 0.00 11.08
C ASP A 33 -25.55 0.60 11.18
N PRO A 34 -24.57 -0.15 11.75
CA PRO A 34 -23.20 0.33 11.84
C PRO A 34 -22.61 0.65 10.46
N ILE A 35 -21.89 1.77 10.38
CA ILE A 35 -21.14 2.15 9.19
C ILE A 35 -19.72 1.60 9.33
N HIS A 36 -19.31 0.75 8.40
CA HIS A 36 -17.95 0.22 8.34
C HIS A 36 -17.12 0.96 7.29
N SER A 37 -15.87 1.29 7.62
CA SER A 37 -14.87 1.84 6.71
C SER A 37 -13.58 1.01 6.79
N GLU A 38 -13.09 0.57 5.64
CA GLU A 38 -11.80 -0.14 5.49
C GLU A 38 -10.62 0.82 5.31
N THR A 39 -10.86 2.12 5.45
CA THR A 39 -9.88 3.17 5.24
C THR A 39 -9.95 4.17 6.39
N VAL A 40 -8.79 4.71 6.77
CA VAL A 40 -8.62 5.61 7.92
C VAL A 40 -7.78 6.82 7.57
N SER A 41 -7.74 7.83 8.45
CA SER A 41 -6.82 8.95 8.27
C SER A 41 -5.38 8.44 8.08
N PRO A 42 -4.62 8.97 7.10
CA PRO A 42 -3.23 8.55 6.89
C PRO A 42 -2.29 8.87 8.05
N SER A 43 -2.73 9.63 9.06
CA SER A 43 -2.02 9.81 10.32
C SER A 43 -2.08 8.58 11.23
N VAL A 44 -3.07 7.69 11.09
CA VAL A 44 -3.28 6.56 12.00
C VAL A 44 -2.05 5.64 12.03
N GLY A 45 -1.53 5.23 10.86
CA GLY A 45 -0.34 4.38 10.76
C GLY A 45 0.87 4.91 11.57
N PRO A 46 1.41 6.09 11.24
CA PRO A 46 2.57 6.63 11.95
C PRO A 46 2.29 6.92 13.44
N THR A 47 1.11 7.45 13.79
CA THR A 47 0.77 7.75 15.19
C THR A 47 0.65 6.48 16.03
N VAL A 48 0.02 5.43 15.51
CA VAL A 48 -0.11 4.16 16.22
C VAL A 48 1.25 3.49 16.39
N GLN A 49 2.12 3.53 15.37
CA GLN A 49 3.50 3.02 15.51
C GLN A 49 4.31 3.79 16.57
N GLU A 50 4.10 5.11 16.69
CA GLU A 50 4.80 5.94 17.68
C GLU A 50 4.28 5.70 19.11
N GLU A 51 2.97 5.54 19.29
CA GLU A 51 2.34 5.49 20.61
C GLU A 51 2.06 4.08 21.15
N VAL A 52 2.14 3.03 20.31
CA VAL A 52 1.90 1.64 20.68
C VAL A 52 3.14 0.80 20.40
N THR A 53 3.89 0.47 21.46
CA THR A 53 5.20 -0.21 21.38
C THR A 53 5.19 -1.57 20.69
N GLU A 54 4.06 -2.25 20.71
CA GLU A 54 3.83 -3.56 20.10
C GLU A 54 3.71 -3.47 18.57
N VAL A 55 3.54 -2.28 18.01
CA VAL A 55 3.44 -2.07 16.56
C VAL A 55 4.85 -1.93 15.99
N THR A 56 5.31 -2.95 15.29
CA THR A 56 6.70 -3.02 14.79
C THR A 56 6.86 -2.48 13.38
N GLY A 57 5.76 -2.23 12.66
CA GLY A 57 5.74 -1.71 11.31
C GLY A 57 4.36 -1.22 10.90
N PHE A 58 4.30 -0.37 9.88
CA PHE A 58 3.06 -0.02 9.21
C PHE A 58 3.28 0.15 7.72
N GLY A 59 2.21 0.08 6.95
CA GLY A 59 2.20 0.43 5.54
C GLY A 59 0.84 1.00 5.13
N ARG A 60 0.82 1.87 4.12
CA ARG A 60 -0.40 2.51 3.62
C ARG A 60 -0.56 2.30 2.14
N MET A 61 -1.80 2.12 1.73
CA MET A 61 -2.17 1.88 0.35
C MET A 61 -3.34 2.77 -0.09
N ILE A 62 -3.26 3.26 -1.33
CA ILE A 62 -4.39 3.89 -2.02
C ILE A 62 -4.56 3.18 -3.36
N ARG A 63 -5.66 2.44 -3.49
CA ARG A 63 -6.01 1.78 -4.74
C ARG A 63 -6.48 2.81 -5.75
N VAL A 64 -5.85 2.80 -6.92
CA VAL A 64 -6.33 3.57 -8.08
C VAL A 64 -7.17 2.65 -8.97
N GLY A 65 -6.77 1.39 -9.09
CA GLY A 65 -7.36 0.42 -10.01
C GLY A 65 -6.74 0.54 -11.39
N THR A 66 -7.49 0.13 -12.41
CA THR A 66 -7.00 0.09 -13.79
C THR A 66 -6.61 1.49 -14.29
N THR A 67 -5.35 1.63 -14.66
CA THR A 67 -4.74 2.87 -15.19
C THR A 67 -4.06 2.57 -16.51
N GLU A 68 -4.22 3.48 -17.47
CA GLU A 68 -3.50 3.41 -18.73
C GLU A 68 -2.03 3.83 -18.56
N VAL A 69 -1.10 3.05 -19.11
CA VAL A 69 0.33 3.29 -19.03
C VAL A 69 1.05 3.02 -20.36
N SER A 70 2.17 3.72 -20.58
CA SER A 70 3.01 3.52 -21.76
C SER A 70 4.48 3.86 -21.48
N PRO A 71 5.46 3.08 -21.97
CA PRO A 71 6.87 3.46 -21.92
C PRO A 71 7.23 4.57 -22.90
N THR A 72 6.49 4.73 -24.01
CA THR A 72 6.81 5.65 -25.12
C THR A 72 5.88 6.84 -25.26
N GLN A 73 4.87 6.96 -24.39
CA GLN A 73 3.72 7.88 -24.53
C GLN A 73 2.81 7.59 -25.74
N GLU A 74 2.95 6.41 -26.33
CA GLU A 74 2.07 5.90 -27.38
C GLU A 74 1.52 4.51 -26.98
N ASN A 75 0.44 4.06 -27.61
CA ASN A 75 -0.10 2.70 -27.42
C ASN A 75 -0.37 2.32 -25.96
N PHE A 76 -1.00 3.21 -25.21
CA PHE A 76 -1.34 2.99 -23.80
C PHE A 76 -2.08 1.67 -23.57
N GLN A 77 -1.69 0.98 -22.50
CA GLN A 77 -2.26 -0.30 -22.07
C GLN A 77 -2.75 -0.17 -20.63
N SER A 78 -3.79 -0.92 -20.30
CA SER A 78 -4.38 -0.93 -18.96
C SER A 78 -3.63 -1.85 -18.01
N GLU A 79 -3.25 -1.34 -16.84
CA GLU A 79 -2.62 -2.10 -15.74
C GLU A 79 -3.22 -1.70 -14.38
N GLY A 80 -3.15 -2.59 -13.39
CA GLY A 80 -3.51 -2.26 -12.02
C GLY A 80 -2.49 -1.32 -11.39
N LEU A 81 -2.96 -0.20 -10.83
CA LEU A 81 -2.13 0.78 -10.14
C LEU A 81 -2.57 0.96 -8.68
N VAL A 82 -1.59 0.92 -7.79
CA VAL A 82 -1.75 1.25 -6.38
C VAL A 82 -0.63 2.17 -5.91
N PHE A 83 -0.97 3.15 -5.08
CA PHE A 83 0.03 3.92 -4.35
C PHE A 83 0.35 3.22 -3.04
N VAL A 84 1.62 3.05 -2.74
CA VAL A 84 2.12 2.36 -1.55
C VAL A 84 3.27 3.13 -0.90
N ASP A 85 3.36 3.11 0.42
CA ASP A 85 4.58 3.53 1.10
C ASP A 85 5.61 2.38 1.15
N PRO A 86 6.89 2.65 1.46
CA PRO A 86 7.91 1.60 1.55
C PRO A 86 7.59 0.53 2.59
N GLY A 87 6.79 0.86 3.61
CA GLY A 87 6.38 -0.06 4.66
C GLY A 87 5.60 -1.25 4.12
N VAL A 88 4.77 -1.07 3.10
CA VAL A 88 4.04 -2.18 2.44
C VAL A 88 5.02 -3.24 1.91
N ALA A 89 6.08 -2.82 1.22
CA ALA A 89 7.07 -3.76 0.68
C ALA A 89 7.78 -4.57 1.76
N GLN A 90 8.01 -3.95 2.93
CA GLN A 90 8.63 -4.60 4.09
C GLN A 90 7.67 -5.57 4.78
N LEU A 91 6.43 -5.13 5.03
CA LEU A 91 5.39 -5.94 5.67
C LEU A 91 5.10 -7.22 4.88
N PHE A 92 4.95 -7.10 3.56
CA PHE A 92 4.61 -8.23 2.69
C PHE A 92 5.85 -8.93 2.11
N GLU A 93 7.03 -8.66 2.67
CA GLU A 93 8.32 -9.27 2.32
C GLU A 93 8.54 -9.39 0.80
N TRP A 94 8.37 -8.29 0.08
CA TRP A 94 8.51 -8.30 -1.37
C TRP A 94 9.90 -8.77 -1.80
N GLU A 95 9.95 -9.76 -2.68
CA GLU A 95 11.20 -10.25 -3.22
C GLU A 95 11.64 -9.35 -4.40
N TYR A 96 12.59 -8.45 -4.14
CA TYR A 96 13.19 -7.60 -5.16
C TYR A 96 14.16 -8.38 -6.05
N ILE A 97 13.94 -8.32 -7.36
CA ILE A 97 14.85 -8.82 -8.39
C ILE A 97 15.89 -7.75 -8.72
N ALA A 98 15.47 -6.48 -8.73
CA ALA A 98 16.33 -5.34 -9.03
C ALA A 98 15.87 -4.09 -8.26
N GLY A 99 16.81 -3.20 -7.93
CA GLY A 99 16.56 -2.00 -7.13
C GLY A 99 16.83 -2.23 -5.65
N ASP A 100 16.67 -1.16 -4.86
CA ASP A 100 16.92 -1.17 -3.43
C ASP A 100 15.59 -1.03 -2.66
N PRO A 101 15.19 -2.04 -1.86
CA PRO A 101 13.94 -2.02 -1.11
C PRO A 101 13.76 -0.78 -0.20
N GLU A 102 14.85 -0.25 0.35
CA GLU A 102 14.80 0.88 1.28
C GLU A 102 14.52 2.20 0.54
N THR A 103 14.89 2.30 -0.74
CA THR A 103 14.87 3.56 -1.49
C THR A 103 13.93 3.54 -2.70
N ALA A 104 13.40 2.38 -3.09
CA ALA A 104 12.59 2.23 -4.30
C ALA A 104 11.26 2.99 -4.25
N LEU A 105 10.66 3.18 -3.08
CA LEU A 105 9.37 3.89 -2.91
C LEU A 105 9.48 5.15 -2.05
N ALA A 106 10.70 5.57 -1.70
CA ALA A 106 10.96 6.61 -0.71
C ALA A 106 10.69 8.04 -1.23
N LYS A 107 10.70 8.26 -2.55
CA LYS A 107 10.54 9.59 -3.16
C LYS A 107 9.32 9.65 -4.09
N PRO A 108 8.71 10.83 -4.26
CA PRO A 108 7.66 11.03 -5.25
C PRO A 108 8.09 10.61 -6.66
N LEU A 109 7.12 10.20 -7.48
CA LEU A 109 7.31 9.80 -8.88
C LEU A 109 8.24 8.59 -9.09
N GLN A 110 8.41 7.78 -8.04
CA GLN A 110 9.04 6.46 -8.14
C GLN A 110 7.98 5.37 -8.28
N MET A 111 8.33 4.28 -8.95
CA MET A 111 7.47 3.13 -9.15
C MET A 111 8.26 1.82 -9.08
N VAL A 112 7.72 0.88 -8.32
CA VAL A 112 8.11 -0.53 -8.34
C VAL A 112 7.14 -1.27 -9.25
N ILE A 113 7.65 -2.17 -10.09
CA ILE A 113 6.84 -2.98 -11.01
C ILE A 113 7.12 -4.47 -10.80
N THR A 114 6.19 -5.33 -11.20
CA THR A 114 6.41 -6.78 -11.21
C THR A 114 7.32 -7.22 -12.36
N GLU A 115 7.90 -8.41 -12.24
CA GLU A 115 8.69 -9.06 -13.29
C GLU A 115 7.91 -9.15 -14.60
N ALA A 116 6.62 -9.51 -14.54
CA ALA A 116 5.76 -9.57 -15.73
C ALA A 116 5.66 -8.22 -16.45
N ILE A 117 5.56 -7.10 -15.72
CA ILE A 117 5.52 -5.74 -16.32
C ILE A 117 6.88 -5.36 -16.91
N ALA A 118 7.97 -5.65 -16.19
CA ALA A 118 9.32 -5.40 -16.69
C ALA A 118 9.57 -6.12 -18.01
N LEU A 119 9.14 -7.39 -18.11
CA LEU A 119 9.21 -8.18 -19.35
C LEU A 119 8.28 -7.62 -20.44
N LYS A 120 7.05 -7.23 -20.10
CA LYS A 120 6.05 -6.75 -21.06
C LYS A 120 6.47 -5.45 -21.76
N TYR A 121 7.08 -4.51 -21.03
CA TYR A 121 7.35 -3.17 -21.56
C TYR A 121 8.82 -2.87 -21.85
N PHE A 122 9.75 -3.61 -21.25
CA PHE A 122 11.18 -3.28 -21.28
C PHE A 122 12.11 -4.47 -21.53
N ASP A 123 11.56 -5.62 -21.92
CA ASP A 123 12.29 -6.87 -22.18
C ASP A 123 13.10 -7.41 -20.97
N GLY A 124 12.81 -6.94 -19.75
CA GLY A 124 13.43 -7.44 -18.52
C GLY A 124 13.79 -6.37 -17.49
N VAL A 125 14.61 -6.76 -16.51
CA VAL A 125 14.91 -5.96 -15.29
C VAL A 125 15.88 -4.80 -15.52
N GLU A 126 16.45 -4.66 -16.72
CA GLU A 126 17.27 -3.50 -17.11
C GLU A 126 16.44 -2.22 -17.29
N CYS A 127 15.15 -2.26 -16.94
CA CYS A 127 14.22 -1.13 -16.92
C CYS A 127 14.46 -0.12 -15.78
N LEU A 128 15.33 -0.40 -14.81
CA LEU A 128 15.63 0.54 -13.73
C LEU A 128 16.10 1.90 -14.27
N GLY A 129 15.53 2.98 -13.73
CA GLY A 129 15.79 4.35 -14.16
C GLY A 129 15.04 4.77 -15.42
N GLN A 130 14.39 3.84 -16.14
CA GLN A 130 13.48 4.18 -17.23
C GLN A 130 12.14 4.67 -16.68
N THR A 131 11.29 5.17 -17.56
CA THR A 131 10.01 5.77 -17.16
C THR A 131 8.80 5.04 -17.73
N LEU A 132 7.77 4.94 -16.90
CA LEU A 132 6.43 4.56 -17.33
C LEU A 132 5.52 5.79 -17.23
N ASN A 133 4.83 6.10 -18.34
CA ASN A 133 4.06 7.32 -18.50
C ASN A 133 2.57 7.03 -18.33
N LEU A 134 1.86 7.95 -17.70
CA LEU A 134 0.39 8.00 -17.69
C LEU A 134 -0.10 8.99 -18.77
N PRO A 135 -1.35 8.87 -19.24
CA PRO A 135 -1.94 9.81 -20.20
C PRO A 135 -1.94 11.28 -19.72
N THR A 136 -1.84 11.50 -18.41
CA THR A 136 -1.83 12.83 -17.79
C THR A 136 -0.47 13.52 -17.85
N GLU A 137 0.44 13.08 -18.73
CA GLU A 137 1.85 13.52 -18.83
C GLU A 137 2.69 13.33 -17.56
N ILE A 138 2.15 12.62 -16.56
CA ILE A 138 2.89 12.24 -15.36
C ILE A 138 3.71 11.01 -15.69
N SER A 139 5.01 11.10 -15.42
CA SER A 139 5.97 10.01 -15.64
C SER A 139 6.48 9.50 -14.29
N TYR A 140 6.49 8.18 -14.13
CA TYR A 140 7.10 7.52 -12.99
C TYR A 140 8.41 6.89 -13.40
N THR A 141 9.45 7.08 -12.60
CA THR A 141 10.74 6.41 -12.78
C THR A 141 10.68 5.04 -12.13
N ILE A 142 11.03 4.01 -12.88
CA ILE A 142 11.11 2.63 -12.39
C ILE A 142 12.32 2.54 -11.46
N SER A 143 12.06 2.26 -10.19
CA SER A 143 13.04 2.27 -9.10
C SER A 143 13.23 0.91 -8.45
N GLY A 144 12.37 -0.06 -8.79
CA GLY A 144 12.52 -1.45 -8.38
C GLY A 144 11.73 -2.39 -9.27
N VAL A 145 12.19 -3.64 -9.34
CA VAL A 145 11.47 -4.75 -9.95
C VAL A 145 11.35 -5.85 -8.91
N ILE A 146 10.14 -6.32 -8.66
CA ILE A 146 9.86 -7.40 -7.72
C ILE A 146 9.37 -8.64 -8.47
N LYS A 147 9.48 -9.82 -7.85
CA LYS A 147 8.79 -11.01 -8.34
C LYS A 147 7.29 -10.78 -8.38
N ASP A 148 6.63 -11.48 -9.31
CA ASP A 148 5.18 -11.48 -9.39
C ASP A 148 4.59 -11.94 -8.04
N LEU A 149 3.67 -11.13 -7.51
CA LEU A 149 2.98 -11.47 -6.27
C LEU A 149 2.00 -12.63 -6.52
N PRO A 150 1.86 -13.58 -5.58
CA PRO A 150 0.91 -14.67 -5.72
C PRO A 150 -0.52 -14.19 -5.98
N LYS A 151 -1.19 -14.80 -6.95
CA LYS A 151 -2.60 -14.52 -7.27
C LYS A 151 -3.47 -14.80 -6.05
N GLY A 152 -4.23 -13.80 -5.61
CA GLY A 152 -5.12 -13.88 -4.45
C GLY A 152 -4.66 -13.11 -3.22
N LEU A 153 -3.45 -12.53 -3.24
CA LEU A 153 -3.11 -11.51 -2.24
C LEU A 153 -3.98 -10.26 -2.46
N PRO A 154 -4.49 -9.62 -1.40
CA PRO A 154 -5.23 -8.36 -1.53
C PRO A 154 -4.43 -7.29 -2.29
N ILE A 155 -3.10 -7.35 -2.23
CA ILE A 155 -2.18 -6.38 -2.82
C ILE A 155 -1.67 -6.76 -4.22
N ALA A 156 -2.20 -7.83 -4.83
CA ALA A 156 -1.73 -8.33 -6.13
C ALA A 156 -2.14 -7.40 -7.28
N GLU A 157 -1.45 -6.27 -7.37
CA GLU A 157 -1.46 -5.32 -8.48
C GLU A 157 -0.13 -5.43 -9.24
N GLU A 158 -0.04 -4.82 -10.42
CA GLU A 158 1.16 -4.89 -11.25
C GLU A 158 2.08 -3.66 -11.12
N LEU A 159 1.52 -2.50 -10.77
CA LEU A 159 2.24 -1.23 -10.63
C LEU A 159 2.09 -0.64 -9.23
N PHE A 160 3.22 -0.40 -8.58
CA PHE A 160 3.29 0.13 -7.22
C PHE A 160 3.97 1.51 -7.23
N ALA A 161 3.17 2.58 -7.25
CA ALA A 161 3.69 3.95 -7.23
C ALA A 161 3.96 4.42 -5.80
N SER A 162 4.97 5.28 -5.60
CA SER A 162 5.26 5.84 -4.28
C SER A 162 4.11 6.69 -3.77
N TYR A 163 3.62 6.37 -2.58
CA TYR A 163 2.63 7.14 -1.82
C TYR A 163 3.04 8.61 -1.63
N ALA A 164 4.35 8.89 -1.56
CA ALA A 164 4.86 10.27 -1.46
C ALA A 164 4.47 11.15 -2.66
N THR A 165 4.09 10.55 -3.78
CA THR A 165 3.54 11.25 -4.96
C THR A 165 2.17 11.85 -4.68
N TYR A 166 1.37 11.24 -3.81
CA TYR A 166 -0.04 11.58 -3.63
C TYR A 166 -0.25 13.02 -3.12
N PRO A 167 0.45 13.50 -2.06
CA PRO A 167 0.35 14.90 -1.62
C PRO A 167 0.88 15.90 -2.65
N VAL A 168 1.88 15.52 -3.47
CA VAL A 168 2.42 16.36 -4.54
C VAL A 168 1.39 16.57 -5.64
N ARG A 169 0.56 15.55 -5.93
CA ARG A 169 -0.51 15.62 -6.91
C ARG A 169 -1.74 16.39 -6.41
N SER A 170 -2.03 16.41 -5.11
CA SER A 170 -3.30 16.94 -4.61
C SER A 170 -3.36 18.46 -4.42
N ASN A 171 -2.24 19.19 -4.44
CA ASN A 171 -2.13 20.65 -4.18
C ASN A 171 -2.95 21.18 -2.99
N SER A 172 -3.37 20.30 -2.07
CA SER A 172 -4.30 20.59 -0.99
C SER A 172 -3.57 20.36 0.32
N GLN A 173 -3.53 21.40 1.16
CA GLN A 173 -3.11 21.33 2.57
C GLN A 173 -4.06 20.47 3.44
N MET A 174 -4.97 19.73 2.82
CA MET A 174 -5.92 18.84 3.44
C MET A 174 -5.65 17.45 2.89
N ILE A 175 -4.98 16.60 3.67
CA ILE A 175 -5.05 15.16 3.44
C ILE A 175 -6.42 14.70 4.00
N GLU A 176 -7.49 15.08 3.31
CA GLU A 176 -8.89 14.79 3.70
C GLU A 176 -9.38 13.45 3.16
N GLY A 177 -8.49 12.63 2.60
CA GLY A 177 -8.80 11.28 2.13
C GLY A 177 -8.44 10.22 3.18
N THR A 178 -9.26 9.18 3.28
CA THR A 178 -8.94 7.97 4.03
C THR A 178 -8.10 7.02 3.16
N VAL A 179 -7.22 6.23 3.78
CA VAL A 179 -6.31 5.28 3.11
C VAL A 179 -6.38 3.92 3.78
N GLU A 180 -6.12 2.85 3.03
CA GLU A 180 -5.91 1.54 3.63
C GLU A 180 -4.63 1.61 4.47
N THR A 181 -4.69 1.17 5.73
CA THR A 181 -3.54 1.16 6.64
C THR A 181 -3.36 -0.24 7.20
N TYR A 182 -2.14 -0.76 7.07
CA TYR A 182 -1.70 -2.05 7.58
C TYR A 182 -0.71 -1.83 8.72
N LEU A 183 -0.78 -2.66 9.76
CA LEU A 183 0.09 -2.62 10.93
C LEU A 183 0.69 -4.02 11.15
N GLN A 184 1.99 -4.10 11.43
CA GLN A 184 2.61 -5.31 11.96
C GLN A 184 2.48 -5.31 13.48
N VAL A 185 1.82 -6.33 14.02
CA VAL A 185 1.51 -6.40 15.45
C VAL A 185 1.48 -7.86 15.91
N PRO A 186 2.04 -8.22 17.08
CA PRO A 186 1.95 -9.58 17.61
C PRO A 186 0.52 -10.11 17.68
N VAL A 187 0.32 -11.35 17.22
CA VAL A 187 -0.98 -12.03 17.24
C VAL A 187 -1.56 -12.04 18.66
N GLY A 188 -2.83 -11.66 18.78
CA GLY A 188 -3.58 -11.68 20.04
C GLY A 188 -3.34 -10.47 20.95
N THR A 189 -2.64 -9.43 20.49
CA THR A 189 -2.58 -8.17 21.25
C THR A 189 -3.91 -7.41 21.18
N SER A 190 -4.29 -6.77 22.28
CA SER A 190 -5.39 -5.80 22.32
C SER A 190 -4.90 -4.36 22.40
N ALA A 191 -3.57 -4.14 22.36
CA ALA A 191 -2.95 -2.83 22.60
C ALA A 191 -3.39 -1.78 21.55
N VAL A 192 -3.50 -2.19 20.28
CA VAL A 192 -3.94 -1.32 19.19
C VAL A 192 -5.41 -0.93 19.36
N THR A 193 -6.30 -1.89 19.63
CA THR A 193 -7.73 -1.61 19.84
C THR A 193 -7.95 -0.72 21.06
N ALA A 194 -7.30 -1.02 22.19
CA ALA A 194 -7.38 -0.21 23.40
C ALA A 194 -6.85 1.23 23.18
N TYR A 195 -5.82 1.38 22.36
CA TYR A 195 -5.30 2.68 21.97
C TYR A 195 -6.31 3.47 21.13
N LEU A 196 -6.83 2.86 20.08
CA LEU A 196 -7.75 3.51 19.15
C LEU A 196 -9.08 3.90 19.83
N ASP A 197 -9.64 3.04 20.69
CA ASP A 197 -10.85 3.36 21.46
C ASP A 197 -10.64 4.59 22.35
N ARG A 198 -9.49 4.68 23.03
CA ARG A 198 -9.14 5.85 23.87
C ARG A 198 -9.01 7.15 23.08
N VAL A 199 -8.57 7.09 21.83
CA VAL A 199 -8.41 8.27 20.97
C VAL A 199 -9.75 8.72 20.40
N VAL A 200 -10.65 7.79 20.07
CA VAL A 200 -11.98 8.08 19.51
C VAL A 200 -12.96 8.62 20.56
N GLU A 201 -12.80 8.25 21.84
CA GLU A 201 -13.64 8.73 22.95
C GLU A 201 -13.34 10.19 23.40
N LYS A 202 -12.31 10.84 22.85
CA LYS A 202 -11.93 12.23 23.18
C LYS A 202 -12.42 13.24 22.14
#